data_AF-A0A2S3U2T3-F1
#
_entry.id   AF-A0A2S3U2T3-F1
#
_cell.length_a   1.000
_cell.length_b   1.000
_cell.length_c   1.000
_cell.angle_alpha   90.00
_cell.angle_beta   90.00
_cell.angle_gamma   90.00
#
_symmetry.space_group_name_H-M   'P 1'
#
loop_
_entity.id
_entity.type
_entity.pdbx_description
1 polymer ?
#
loop_
_entity_poly.entity_id
_entity_poly.type
_entity_poly.pdbx_seq_one_letter_code
_entity_poly.pdbx_strand_id
1 'polypeptide(L)'
;MAPNSWFNYQVALGTQNLAAGKYRLKLHLTSGQRVWDFTRDFTLTAERTQQHNHHLVGPRQVNWWLWGAVALVILLALLMAAYWFGQRRSRKE
;
A
#
# COMPACT_ATOMS: atom_id res chain seq x y z
N MET A 1 -33.89 12.63 -9.67
CA MET A 1 -33.43 11.28 -10.05
C MET A 1 -34.64 10.52 -10.57
N ALA A 2 -34.54 9.84 -11.72
CA ALA A 2 -35.65 9.06 -12.26
C ALA A 2 -35.87 7.78 -11.42
N PRO A 3 -37.10 7.24 -11.33
CA PRO A 3 -37.45 6.12 -10.44
C PRO A 3 -36.63 4.84 -10.67
N ASN A 4 -36.15 4.61 -11.89
CA ASN A 4 -35.36 3.43 -12.28
C ASN A 4 -33.90 3.79 -12.63
N SER A 5 -33.33 4.84 -12.03
CA SER A 5 -31.95 5.25 -12.31
C SER A 5 -30.97 4.46 -11.44
N TRP A 6 -30.03 3.77 -12.09
CA TRP A 6 -28.95 3.06 -11.42
C TRP A 6 -27.81 4.04 -11.16
N PHE A 7 -27.49 4.29 -9.89
CA PHE A 7 -26.38 5.16 -9.52
C PHE A 7 -25.11 4.33 -9.32
N ASN A 8 -24.30 4.22 -10.37
CA ASN A 8 -22.99 3.56 -10.31
C ASN A 8 -21.96 4.46 -9.64
N TYR A 9 -22.05 4.58 -8.31
CA TYR A 9 -21.04 5.27 -7.52
C TYR A 9 -19.96 4.30 -7.06
N GLN A 10 -18.73 4.54 -7.51
CA GLN A 10 -17.58 3.81 -6.99
C GLN A 10 -17.26 4.35 -5.59
N VAL A 11 -17.57 3.55 -4.58
CA VAL A 11 -17.17 3.86 -3.20
C VAL A 11 -15.68 3.54 -3.06
N ALA A 12 -14.86 4.57 -2.84
CA ALA A 12 -13.45 4.36 -2.53
C ALA A 12 -13.34 3.67 -1.16
N LEU A 13 -12.92 2.41 -1.15
CA LEU A 13 -12.82 1.57 0.07
C LEU A 13 -11.57 1.91 0.92
N GLY A 14 -10.89 3.03 0.62
CA GLY A 14 -9.68 3.46 1.30
C GLY A 14 -8.48 2.54 1.02
N THR A 15 -7.41 2.76 1.78
CA THR A 15 -6.14 1.99 1.72
C THR A 15 -6.11 0.81 2.70
N GLN A 16 -7.22 0.50 3.37
CA GLN A 16 -7.28 -0.58 4.34
C GLN A 16 -7.65 -1.91 3.67
N ASN A 17 -6.93 -2.96 4.07
CA ASN A 17 -7.13 -4.32 3.60
C ASN A 17 -8.55 -4.78 3.97
N LEU A 18 -9.39 -5.10 2.99
CA LEU A 18 -10.73 -5.61 3.28
C LEU A 18 -10.64 -7.10 3.60
N ALA A 19 -11.24 -7.50 4.73
CA ALA A 19 -11.35 -8.91 5.11
C ALA A 19 -12.61 -9.52 4.49
N ALA A 20 -12.61 -10.85 4.30
CA ALA A 20 -13.82 -11.56 3.94
C ALA A 20 -14.80 -11.54 5.12
N GLY A 21 -16.08 -11.26 4.87
CA GLY A 21 -17.04 -11.11 5.96
C GLY A 21 -18.41 -10.61 5.53
N LYS A 22 -19.30 -10.46 6.52
CA LYS A 22 -20.63 -9.87 6.34
C LYS A 22 -20.53 -8.37 6.60
N TYR A 23 -20.92 -7.58 5.61
CA TYR A 23 -20.88 -6.13 5.66
C TYR A 23 -22.27 -5.55 5.43
N ARG A 24 -22.49 -4.36 5.98
CA ARG A 24 -23.72 -3.59 5.84
C ARG A 24 -23.41 -2.25 5.21
N LEU A 25 -23.86 -2.05 3.98
CA LEU A 25 -23.82 -0.75 3.32
C LEU A 25 -24.96 0.09 3.88
N LYS A 26 -24.62 1.21 4.53
CA LYS A 26 -25.58 2.26 4.89
C LYS A 26 -25.25 3.49 4.05
N LEU A 27 -26.21 3.93 3.25
CA LEU A 27 -26.04 5.01 2.31
C LEU A 27 -27.15 6.03 2.57
N HIS A 28 -26.73 7.20 3.03
CA HIS A 28 -27.60 8.35 3.28
C HIS A 28 -27.37 9.36 2.16
N LEU A 29 -28.32 9.49 1.25
CA LEU A 29 -28.25 10.43 0.14
C LEU A 29 -29.20 11.60 0.39
N THR A 30 -28.71 12.81 0.20
CA THR A 30 -29.51 14.02 0.31
C THR A 30 -29.45 14.80 -1.00
N SER A 31 -30.60 15.15 -1.57
CA SER A 31 -30.71 16.03 -2.73
C SER A 31 -31.77 17.10 -2.46
N GLY A 32 -31.32 18.28 -2.07
CA GLY A 32 -32.18 19.38 -1.65
C GLY A 32 -33.05 18.99 -0.45
N GLN A 33 -34.36 18.87 -0.66
CA GLN A 33 -35.35 18.49 0.36
C GLN A 33 -35.59 16.97 0.45
N ARG A 34 -35.02 16.15 -0.45
CA ARG A 34 -35.23 14.70 -0.48
C ARG A 34 -34.06 13.96 0.15
N VAL A 35 -34.40 13.02 1.02
CA VAL A 35 -33.47 12.13 1.73
C VAL A 35 -33.79 10.69 1.36
N TRP A 36 -32.76 9.91 1.04
CA TRP A 36 -32.88 8.49 0.80
C TRP A 36 -31.91 7.74 1.70
N ASP A 37 -32.48 6.87 2.53
CA ASP A 37 -31.74 5.95 3.39
C ASP A 37 -31.78 4.55 2.79
N PHE A 38 -30.64 4.11 2.26
CA PHE A 38 -30.47 2.78 1.71
C PHE A 38 -29.59 1.94 2.62
N THR A 39 -30.15 0.85 3.13
CA THR A 39 -29.39 -0.16 3.88
C THR A 39 -29.42 -1.47 3.13
N ARG A 40 -28.24 -2.02 2.81
CA ARG A 40 -28.11 -3.32 2.16
C ARG A 40 -27.01 -4.15 2.78
N ASP A 41 -27.36 -5.36 3.16
CA ASP A 41 -26.41 -6.36 3.65
C ASP A 41 -25.77 -7.09 2.45
N PHE A 42 -24.44 -7.22 2.47
CA PHE A 42 -23.69 -7.92 1.44
C PHE A 42 -22.53 -8.70 2.06
N THR A 43 -22.18 -9.83 1.46
CA THR A 43 -21.06 -10.66 1.91
C THR A 43 -19.89 -10.46 0.94
N LEU A 44 -18.74 -10.07 1.48
CA LEU A 44 -17.49 -10.02 0.72
C LEU A 44 -16.81 -11.39 0.80
N THR A 45 -16.72 -12.07 -0.33
CA THR A 45 -16.00 -13.34 -0.48
C THR A 45 -14.49 -13.10 -0.45
N ALA A 46 -13.73 -14.04 0.14
CA ALA A 46 -12.27 -13.98 0.22
C ALA A 46 -11.58 -13.80 -1.15
N GLU A 47 -12.12 -14.41 -2.20
CA GLU A 47 -11.60 -14.25 -3.58
C GLU A 47 -11.70 -12.79 -4.06
N ARG A 48 -12.82 -12.14 -3.80
CA ARG A 48 -13.08 -10.74 -4.18
C ARG A 48 -12.20 -9.78 -3.39
N THR A 49 -12.00 -10.06 -2.10
CA THR A 49 -11.10 -9.27 -1.26
C THR A 49 -9.65 -9.48 -1.68
N GLN A 50 -9.22 -10.69 -2.02
CA GLN A 50 -7.84 -10.94 -2.47
C GLN A 50 -7.54 -10.27 -3.81
N GLN A 51 -8.46 -10.31 -4.78
CA GLN A 51 -8.32 -9.56 -6.03
C GLN A 51 -8.19 -8.05 -5.80
N HIS A 52 -8.98 -7.48 -4.89
CA HIS A 52 -8.90 -6.06 -4.57
C HIS A 52 -7.60 -5.71 -3.80
N ASN A 53 -7.25 -6.53 -2.81
CA ASN A 53 -6.08 -6.33 -1.97
C ASN A 53 -4.76 -6.55 -2.72
N HIS A 54 -4.76 -7.30 -3.83
CA HIS A 54 -3.59 -7.44 -4.69
C HIS A 54 -3.20 -6.12 -5.38
N HIS A 55 -4.18 -5.26 -5.66
CA HIS A 55 -3.96 -3.92 -6.21
C HIS A 55 -3.71 -2.87 -5.13
N LEU A 56 -4.02 -3.16 -3.87
CA LEU A 56 -3.58 -2.34 -2.76
C LEU A 56 -2.07 -2.53 -2.64
N VAL A 57 -1.32 -1.53 -3.09
CA VAL A 57 0.11 -1.42 -2.81
C VAL A 57 0.23 -1.30 -1.30
N GLY A 58 0.26 -2.44 -0.62
CA GLY A 58 0.42 -2.49 0.83
C GLY A 58 1.65 -1.69 1.23
N PRO A 59 1.71 -1.17 2.47
CA PRO A 59 2.83 -0.37 2.92
C PRO A 59 4.11 -1.13 2.60
N ARG A 60 4.89 -0.58 1.66
CA ARG A 60 6.10 -1.23 1.15
C ARG A 60 6.97 -1.46 2.35
N GLN A 61 7.04 -2.71 2.80
CA GLN A 61 7.80 -3.06 3.98
C GLN A 61 9.25 -2.79 3.61
N VAL A 62 9.78 -1.68 4.14
CA VAL A 62 11.17 -1.30 3.90
C VAL A 62 12.00 -2.40 4.53
N ASN A 63 12.67 -3.17 3.68
CA ASN A 63 13.47 -4.28 4.15
C ASN A 63 14.75 -3.72 4.78
N TRP A 64 14.74 -3.50 6.09
CA TRP A 64 15.88 -2.97 6.85
C TRP A 64 17.13 -3.86 6.75
N TRP A 65 16.97 -5.17 6.48
CA TRP A 65 18.09 -6.07 6.22
C TRP A 65 18.84 -5.71 4.93
N LEU A 66 18.12 -5.28 3.88
CA LEU A 66 18.74 -4.80 2.64
C LEU A 66 19.59 -3.54 2.90
N TRP A 67 19.11 -2.63 3.73
CA TRP A 67 19.87 -1.44 4.13
C TRP A 67 21.12 -1.79 4.95
N GLY A 68 21.02 -2.76 5.87
CA GLY A 68 22.17 -3.27 6.62
C GLY A 68 23.22 -3.91 5.71
N ALA A 69 22.80 -4.71 4.73
CA ALA A 69 23.69 -5.32 3.75
C ALA A 69 24.40 -4.26 2.88
N VAL A 70 23.67 -3.24 2.41
CA VAL A 70 24.25 -2.14 1.63
C VAL A 70 25.26 -1.34 2.45
N ALA A 71 24.96 -1.04 3.71
CA ALA A 71 25.88 -0.33 4.59
C ALA A 71 27.19 -1.10 4.82
N LEU A 72 27.11 -2.43 5.00
CA LEU A 72 28.28 -3.30 5.16
C LEU A 72 29.17 -3.31 3.91
N VAL A 73 28.57 -3.40 2.72
CA VAL A 73 29.30 -3.37 1.44
C VAL A 73 30.04 -2.05 1.27
N ILE A 74 29.40 -0.93 1.59
CA ILE A 74 30.03 0.41 1.52
C ILE A 74 31.20 0.51 2.50
N LEU A 75 31.06 -0.01 3.72
CA LEU A 75 32.12 0.00 4.73
C LEU A 75 33.36 -0.78 4.24
N LEU A 76 33.14 -1.99 3.69
CA LEU A 76 34.21 -2.81 3.13
C LEU A 76 34.91 -2.12 1.95
N ALA A 77 34.14 -1.48 1.07
CA ALA A 77 34.69 -0.73 -0.07
C ALA A 77 35.56 0.44 0.39
N LEU A 78 35.14 1.17 1.43
CA LEU A 78 35.93 2.27 2.02
C LEU A 78 37.23 1.77 2.66
N LEU A 79 37.20 0.64 3.37
CA LEU A 79 38.40 0.03 3.95
C LEU A 79 39.39 -0.41 2.86
N MET A 80 38.91 -1.05 1.79
CA MET A 80 39.75 -1.44 0.66
C MET A 80 40.34 -0.21 -0.05
N ALA A 81 39.55 0.84 -0.25
CA ALA A 81 40.01 2.07 -0.88
C ALA A 81 41.08 2.78 -0.03
N ALA A 82 40.88 2.86 1.30
CA ALA A 82 41.84 3.44 2.24
C ALA A 82 43.15 2.64 2.26
N TYR A 83 43.08 1.31 2.30
CA TYR A 83 44.25 0.44 2.24
C TYR A 83 45.04 0.64 0.94
N TRP A 84 44.35 0.67 -0.19
CA TRP A 84 45.00 0.86 -1.50
C TRP A 84 45.65 2.24 -1.65
N PHE A 85 45.00 3.30 -1.15
CA PHE A 85 45.58 4.65 -1.14
C PHE A 85 46.78 4.76 -0.18
N GLY A 86 46.73 4.11 0.98
CA GLY A 86 47.84 4.06 1.93
C GLY A 86 49.06 3.35 1.35
N GLN A 87 48.86 2.20 0.70
CA GLN A 87 49.94 1.43 0.09
C GLN A 87 50.63 2.18 -1.07
N ARG A 88 49.90 3.03 -1.80
CA ARG A 88 50.46 3.87 -2.88
C ARG A 88 51.33 5.03 -2.37
N ARG A 89 51.08 5.52 -1.15
CA ARG A 89 51.95 6.57 -0.54
C ARG A 89 53.26 5.99 0.00
N SER A 90 53.25 4.75 0.50
CA SER A 90 54.45 4.10 1.05
C SER A 90 55.49 3.66 0.01
N ARG A 91 55.20 3.73 -1.31
CA ARG A 91 56.18 3.43 -2.37
C ARG A 91 56.88 4.69 -2.95
N LYS A 92 56.68 5.86 -2.34
CA LYS A 92 57.28 7.12 -2.78
C LYS A 92 58.35 7.67 -1.83
N GLU A 93 58.74 6.91 -0.81
CA GLU A 93 59.94 7.16 -0.02
C GLU A 93 60.99 6.09 -0.33
#